data_AF-A0A9Q0FFW3-F1
#
_entry.id   AF-A0A9Q0FFW3-F1
#
_cell.length_a   1.000
_cell.length_b   1.000
_cell.length_c   1.000
_cell.angle_alpha   90.00
_cell.angle_beta   90.00
_cell.angle_gamma   90.00
#
_symmetry.space_group_name_H-M   'P 1'
#
loop_
_entity.id
_entity.type
_entity.pdbx_description
1 polymer ?
#
loop_
_entity_poly.entity_id
_entity_poly.type
_entity_poly.pdbx_seq_one_letter_code
_entity_poly.pdbx_strand_id
1 'polypeptide(L)'
;SGRREALMDVVPVVWGDVLLLSKSGSAARSPLLRKHLVKLAQRIGFTCLPHRLPTWCYVVSIHHFGNSYVLEVENLEDSANCILMASLALSIGQNQFIWRERFSMRAQRIVRWSAAKGIGRITSRLTSALADEALSSVLELFSPGEGDGSWHGACLPLAELAHRGLLLPTSLPRVVPFIVKALHYDIRRGPHRVGSLVRDAAAYVCWGFGHAYFHADMRNVLERLGKHLLTVACYDREDKGLGELAAEALSALVKYDPQYFMNHVIETLIPSTLLSDLCKRCGVMLAIGEIILALHQHGCALDSDMQKRVSGIVLAIEKARLYRGKGGEIIELKLDNPEDRDSEARVNAVKALVSVCKTLTQARNGSHTCSGDIDLSLYHLIKNEVMAFLFKALDDYSVDNRGDAGSWVREAAIEGLESCTYLLCTMDSTRKSYGTESGSEISNSVVAENNQPLFFYENLAITLIGGIAKQAVEKMDSIREAAVKVLQRILYNKEIFVPFIAHTEKLEDIVPNVADLKWVPTFSYPQFVELLRFSCYSKPVLSGLVISIGGLQDSLRKASLSALLDYLQVHPVGTEGAYKGMSRTSMLGTDIRWVLQQYRKSDRVVVPTLKVNIFL
;
A
#
# COMPACT_ATOMS: atom_id res chain seq x y z
N SER A 1 9.84 -9.54 -38.52
CA SER A 1 10.48 -10.12 -39.70
C SER A 1 11.98 -10.09 -39.49
N GLY A 2 12.55 -11.20 -39.05
CA GLY A 2 13.99 -11.44 -38.91
C GLY A 2 14.13 -12.94 -38.77
N ARG A 3 14.74 -13.62 -39.75
CA ARG A 3 14.80 -15.09 -39.75
C ARG A 3 15.75 -15.52 -38.64
N ARG A 4 15.27 -16.36 -37.71
CA ARG A 4 16.03 -16.95 -36.59
C ARG A 4 17.37 -17.52 -37.06
N GLU A 5 17.35 -18.17 -38.22
CA GLU A 5 18.52 -18.74 -38.91
C GLU A 5 19.64 -17.72 -39.12
N ALA A 6 19.32 -16.49 -39.54
CA ALA A 6 20.32 -15.45 -39.80
C ALA A 6 21.03 -14.93 -38.54
N LEU A 7 20.49 -15.23 -37.35
CA LEU A 7 21.11 -14.86 -36.08
C LEU A 7 21.94 -15.99 -35.48
N MET A 8 21.75 -17.25 -35.92
CA MET A 8 22.45 -18.41 -35.36
C MET A 8 23.97 -18.32 -35.58
N ASP A 9 24.40 -17.82 -36.73
CA ASP A 9 25.82 -17.66 -37.06
C ASP A 9 26.53 -16.62 -36.18
N VAL A 10 25.79 -15.64 -35.67
CA VAL A 10 26.31 -14.52 -34.88
C VAL A 10 26.25 -14.81 -33.37
N VAL A 11 25.43 -15.78 -32.95
CA VAL A 11 25.22 -16.14 -31.54
C VAL A 11 26.54 -16.47 -30.81
N PRO A 12 27.44 -17.33 -31.33
CA PRO A 12 28.67 -17.68 -30.61
C PRO A 12 29.58 -16.47 -30.35
N VAL A 13 29.68 -15.56 -31.32
CA VAL A 13 30.51 -14.35 -31.23
C VAL A 13 29.94 -13.40 -30.18
N VAL A 14 28.66 -13.07 -30.30
CA VAL A 14 27.99 -12.15 -29.36
C VAL A 14 27.95 -12.75 -27.95
N TRP A 15 27.81 -14.07 -27.83
CA TRP A 15 27.91 -14.74 -26.55
C TRP A 15 29.30 -14.61 -25.92
N GLY A 16 30.36 -14.79 -26.70
CA GLY A 16 31.74 -14.54 -26.27
C GLY A 16 31.94 -13.11 -25.75
N ASP A 17 31.41 -12.11 -26.44
CA ASP A 17 31.48 -10.70 -26.03
C ASP A 17 30.70 -10.44 -24.74
N VAL A 18 29.50 -11.03 -24.61
CA VAL A 18 28.70 -10.93 -23.38
C VAL A 18 29.44 -11.54 -22.20
N LEU A 19 30.06 -12.69 -22.39
CA LEU A 19 30.88 -13.36 -21.37
C LEU A 19 32.05 -12.48 -20.93
N LEU A 20 32.81 -11.94 -21.88
CA LEU A 20 33.95 -11.08 -21.60
C LEU A 20 33.52 -9.80 -20.85
N LEU A 21 32.48 -9.12 -21.35
CA LEU A 21 31.97 -7.89 -20.76
C LEU A 21 31.37 -8.13 -19.36
N SER A 22 30.71 -9.27 -19.14
CA SER A 22 30.14 -9.61 -17.83
C SER A 22 31.19 -9.75 -16.72
N LYS A 23 32.42 -10.15 -17.09
CA LYS A 23 33.57 -10.28 -16.19
C LYS A 23 34.38 -8.99 -16.04
N SER A 24 34.05 -7.94 -16.79
CA SER A 24 34.79 -6.67 -16.77
C SER A 24 34.53 -5.86 -15.48
N GLY A 25 35.52 -5.06 -15.06
CA GLY A 25 35.35 -4.10 -13.97
C GLY A 25 34.26 -3.05 -14.24
N SER A 26 33.98 -2.75 -15.51
CA SER A 26 32.89 -1.85 -15.94
C SER A 26 31.51 -2.45 -15.64
N ALA A 27 31.31 -3.75 -15.90
CA ALA A 27 30.07 -4.44 -15.54
C ALA A 27 29.89 -4.57 -14.03
N ALA A 28 30.98 -4.77 -13.27
CA ALA A 28 30.91 -4.71 -11.82
C ALA A 28 30.33 -3.36 -11.37
N ARG A 29 30.87 -2.23 -11.85
CA ARG A 29 30.46 -0.88 -11.43
C ARG A 29 29.10 -0.41 -12.00
N SER A 30 28.57 -1.02 -13.06
CA SER A 30 27.34 -0.59 -13.73
C SER A 30 26.21 -1.64 -13.66
N PRO A 31 25.23 -1.47 -12.76
CA PRO A 31 24.04 -2.33 -12.69
C PRO A 31 23.16 -2.26 -13.94
N LEU A 32 23.12 -1.11 -14.61
CA LEU A 32 22.42 -0.96 -15.88
C LEU A 32 23.09 -1.78 -16.98
N LEU A 33 24.42 -1.79 -17.06
CA LEU A 33 25.14 -2.63 -18.02
C LEU A 33 24.83 -4.12 -17.77
N ARG A 34 24.90 -4.57 -16.50
CA ARG A 34 24.53 -5.95 -16.14
C ARG A 34 23.09 -6.31 -16.53
N LYS A 35 22.13 -5.40 -16.31
CA LYS A 35 20.74 -5.60 -16.76
C LYS A 35 20.65 -5.84 -18.27
N HIS A 36 21.37 -5.05 -19.07
CA HIS A 36 21.35 -5.21 -20.53
C HIS A 36 22.06 -6.48 -20.99
N LEU A 37 23.17 -6.85 -20.35
CA LEU A 37 23.86 -8.12 -20.59
C LEU A 37 22.95 -9.31 -20.29
N VAL A 38 22.22 -9.28 -19.16
CA VAL A 38 21.21 -10.30 -18.81
C VAL A 38 20.10 -10.36 -19.85
N LYS A 39 19.58 -9.22 -20.33
CA LYS A 39 18.57 -9.20 -21.39
C LYS A 39 19.08 -9.72 -22.73
N LEU A 40 20.34 -9.44 -23.07
CA LEU A 40 20.97 -9.94 -24.29
C LEU A 40 21.19 -11.45 -24.22
N ALA A 41 21.69 -11.95 -23.08
CA ALA A 41 21.80 -13.39 -22.81
C ALA A 41 20.45 -14.11 -22.94
N GLN A 42 19.36 -13.52 -22.42
CA GLN A 42 18.00 -14.07 -22.59
C GLN A 42 17.58 -14.14 -24.05
N ARG A 43 17.86 -13.09 -24.84
CA ARG A 43 17.54 -13.07 -26.27
C ARG A 43 18.34 -14.12 -27.03
N ILE A 44 19.62 -14.28 -26.72
CA ILE A 44 20.48 -15.33 -27.29
C ILE A 44 19.89 -16.71 -26.97
N GLY A 45 19.57 -16.98 -25.70
CA GLY A 45 18.92 -18.24 -25.30
C GLY A 45 17.61 -18.50 -26.03
N PHE A 46 16.80 -17.46 -26.29
CA PHE A 46 15.59 -17.57 -27.09
C PHE A 46 15.82 -17.77 -28.59
N THR A 47 16.94 -17.31 -29.13
CA THR A 47 17.33 -17.62 -30.51
C THR A 47 17.76 -19.09 -30.62
N CYS A 48 18.46 -19.61 -29.62
CA CYS A 48 18.88 -21.01 -29.57
C CYS A 48 17.71 -21.97 -29.35
N LEU A 49 16.72 -21.61 -28.53
CA LEU A 49 15.60 -22.49 -28.19
C LEU A 49 14.42 -22.37 -29.17
N PRO A 50 13.96 -23.47 -29.79
CA PRO A 50 12.78 -23.45 -30.64
C PRO A 50 11.54 -23.00 -29.86
N HIS A 51 10.56 -22.44 -30.55
CA HIS A 51 9.30 -22.11 -29.92
C HIS A 51 8.55 -23.40 -29.63
N ARG A 52 8.51 -23.79 -28.35
CA ARG A 52 7.70 -24.90 -27.85
C ARG A 52 6.71 -24.34 -26.86
N LEU A 53 5.44 -24.73 -26.98
CA LEU A 53 4.50 -24.64 -25.87
C LEU A 53 4.74 -25.88 -24.99
N PRO A 54 5.05 -25.72 -23.70
CA PRO A 54 5.33 -26.86 -22.84
C PRO A 54 4.04 -27.68 -22.66
N THR A 55 4.06 -28.93 -23.10
CA THR A 55 2.95 -29.90 -22.88
C THR A 55 2.86 -30.38 -21.44
N TRP A 56 3.87 -30.05 -20.63
CA TRP A 56 4.08 -30.53 -19.27
C TRP A 56 3.88 -29.44 -18.20
N CYS A 57 3.36 -28.26 -18.56
CA CYS A 57 3.10 -27.21 -17.58
C CYS A 57 1.87 -27.52 -16.73
N TYR A 58 1.93 -27.09 -15.47
CA TYR A 58 0.75 -27.02 -14.63
C TYR A 58 -0.20 -25.96 -15.19
N VAL A 59 -1.47 -26.33 -15.38
CA VAL A 59 -2.49 -25.40 -15.87
C VAL A 59 -2.82 -24.42 -14.76
N VAL A 60 -2.11 -23.29 -14.78
CA VAL A 60 -2.42 -22.15 -13.91
C VAL A 60 -3.71 -21.54 -14.41
N SER A 61 -4.64 -21.26 -13.51
CA SER A 61 -5.86 -20.51 -13.82
C SER A 61 -5.49 -19.05 -14.14
N ILE A 62 -5.04 -18.77 -15.36
CA ILE A 62 -4.70 -17.41 -15.81
C ILE A 62 -5.96 -16.79 -16.43
N HIS A 63 -6.64 -15.91 -15.69
CA HIS A 63 -7.44 -14.88 -16.33
C HIS A 63 -6.48 -13.91 -17.05
N HIS A 64 -6.59 -13.86 -18.39
CA HIS A 64 -5.87 -12.98 -19.34
C HIS A 64 -4.38 -13.27 -19.65
N PHE A 65 -4.10 -13.98 -20.75
CA PHE A 65 -3.50 -13.43 -21.98
C PHE A 65 -3.44 -14.55 -23.05
N GLY A 66 -4.04 -14.30 -24.21
CA GLY A 66 -4.49 -15.31 -25.17
C GLY A 66 -3.45 -15.95 -26.10
N ASN A 67 -4.01 -16.91 -26.84
CA ASN A 67 -3.54 -17.69 -27.99
C ASN A 67 -2.64 -18.92 -27.75
N SER A 68 -3.31 -20.06 -27.74
CA SER A 68 -2.77 -21.41 -27.96
C SER A 68 -2.65 -21.68 -29.47
N TYR A 69 -1.43 -21.95 -29.96
CA TYR A 69 -1.21 -22.58 -31.27
C TYR A 69 -0.32 -23.81 -31.07
N VAL A 70 -0.87 -24.99 -31.38
CA VAL A 70 -0.16 -26.27 -31.32
C VAL A 70 0.57 -26.49 -32.65
N LEU A 71 1.88 -26.70 -32.61
CA LEU A 71 2.66 -27.20 -33.74
C LEU A 71 3.61 -28.31 -33.25
N GLU A 72 3.67 -29.38 -34.03
CA GLU A 72 4.39 -30.64 -33.76
C GLU A 72 5.92 -30.47 -33.67
N VAL A 73 6.56 -31.39 -32.94
CA VAL A 73 7.98 -31.35 -32.56
C VAL A 73 8.79 -32.32 -33.41
N GLU A 74 9.82 -31.81 -34.10
CA GLU A 74 10.99 -32.60 -34.51
C GLU A 74 12.08 -32.59 -33.42
N ASN A 75 12.72 -33.75 -33.27
CA ASN A 75 13.79 -34.07 -32.32
C ASN A 75 15.03 -33.19 -32.50
N LEU A 76 15.74 -32.87 -31.40
CA LEU A 76 17.14 -32.44 -31.48
C LEU A 76 17.87 -32.58 -30.14
N GLU A 77 19.02 -33.25 -30.23
CA GLU A 77 20.08 -33.39 -29.26
C GLU A 77 20.83 -32.06 -29.12
N ASP A 78 20.57 -31.26 -28.07
CA ASP A 78 21.42 -30.11 -27.71
C ASP A 78 21.21 -29.66 -26.24
N SER A 79 21.17 -30.64 -25.32
CA SER A 79 20.79 -30.42 -23.91
C SER A 79 21.86 -29.68 -23.08
N ALA A 80 23.14 -29.95 -23.31
CA ALA A 80 24.24 -29.47 -22.46
C ALA A 80 24.48 -27.94 -22.56
N ASN A 81 24.40 -27.37 -23.76
CA ASN A 81 24.58 -25.92 -23.95
C ASN A 81 23.40 -25.12 -23.38
N CYS A 82 22.18 -25.65 -23.41
CA CYS A 82 21.00 -24.99 -22.86
C CYS A 82 21.05 -24.87 -21.32
N ILE A 83 21.53 -25.93 -20.64
CA ILE A 83 21.73 -25.95 -19.19
C ILE A 83 22.84 -24.98 -18.79
N LEU A 84 23.97 -24.98 -19.51
CA LEU A 84 25.07 -24.04 -19.25
C LEU A 84 24.63 -22.58 -19.38
N MET A 85 23.75 -22.27 -20.34
CA MET A 85 23.20 -20.92 -20.57
C MET A 85 22.21 -20.49 -19.46
N ALA A 86 21.37 -21.39 -18.98
CA ALA A 86 20.46 -21.15 -17.85
C ALA A 86 21.24 -21.01 -16.53
N SER A 87 22.21 -21.88 -16.29
CA SER A 87 23.16 -21.82 -15.18
C SER A 87 24.04 -20.57 -15.23
N LEU A 88 24.31 -20.01 -16.41
CA LEU A 88 25.04 -18.75 -16.52
C LEU A 88 24.15 -17.51 -16.34
N ALA A 89 22.88 -17.55 -16.75
CA ALA A 89 21.93 -16.49 -16.36
C ALA A 89 21.77 -16.41 -14.83
N LEU A 90 21.85 -17.57 -14.15
CA LEU A 90 21.99 -17.69 -12.70
C LEU A 90 23.35 -17.16 -12.22
N SER A 91 24.47 -17.51 -12.87
CA SER A 91 25.82 -17.12 -12.44
C SER A 91 26.18 -15.64 -12.66
N ILE A 92 25.64 -14.98 -13.70
CA ILE A 92 25.72 -13.52 -13.88
C ILE A 92 24.99 -12.79 -12.74
N GLY A 93 23.97 -13.43 -12.16
CA GLY A 93 23.33 -13.00 -10.92
C GLY A 93 24.16 -13.29 -9.66
N GLN A 94 25.03 -14.31 -9.70
CA GLN A 94 25.81 -14.83 -8.57
C GLN A 94 27.27 -14.34 -8.47
N ASN A 95 27.85 -13.65 -9.46
CA ASN A 95 29.29 -13.30 -9.41
C ASN A 95 29.67 -12.57 -8.09
N GLN A 96 30.27 -13.36 -7.21
CA GLN A 96 30.30 -13.17 -5.75
C GLN A 96 31.57 -12.51 -5.24
N PHE A 97 32.49 -12.06 -6.11
CA PHE A 97 33.85 -11.78 -5.65
C PHE A 97 34.22 -10.33 -5.32
N ILE A 98 33.33 -9.34 -5.49
CA ILE A 98 33.62 -7.95 -5.05
C ILE A 98 32.31 -7.24 -4.65
N TRP A 99 31.77 -7.51 -3.47
CA TRP A 99 30.65 -6.73 -2.93
C TRP A 99 30.75 -6.56 -1.40
N ARG A 100 31.94 -6.17 -0.91
CA ARG A 100 32.05 -5.46 0.37
C ARG A 100 31.89 -3.96 0.10
N GLU A 101 31.07 -3.34 0.95
CA GLU A 101 30.80 -1.90 1.10
C GLU A 101 29.71 -1.25 0.23
N ARG A 102 28.59 -1.01 0.93
CA ARG A 102 27.81 0.24 1.08
C ARG A 102 27.16 0.91 -0.16
N PHE A 103 25.84 1.08 -0.01
CA PHE A 103 24.86 1.98 -0.65
C PHE A 103 23.98 1.51 -1.83
N SER A 104 22.67 1.71 -1.60
CA SER A 104 21.47 1.69 -2.47
C SER A 104 21.04 0.38 -3.17
N MET A 105 20.11 -0.32 -2.51
CA MET A 105 19.43 -1.57 -2.90
C MET A 105 18.62 -1.54 -4.22
N ARG A 106 18.44 -0.40 -4.90
CA ARG A 106 17.61 -0.35 -6.12
C ARG A 106 18.32 -0.89 -7.36
N ALA A 107 19.63 -0.68 -7.49
CA ALA A 107 20.33 -0.99 -8.73
C ALA A 107 20.59 -2.50 -8.93
N GLN A 108 20.84 -3.25 -7.85
CA GLN A 108 21.03 -4.71 -7.92
C GLN A 108 19.71 -5.50 -8.06
N ARG A 109 18.60 -5.02 -7.49
CA ARG A 109 17.27 -5.65 -7.63
C ARG A 109 16.80 -5.74 -9.07
N ILE A 110 17.03 -4.68 -9.86
CA ILE A 110 16.63 -4.63 -11.27
C ILE A 110 17.32 -5.74 -12.08
N VAL A 111 18.58 -6.05 -11.78
CA VAL A 111 19.34 -7.11 -12.47
C VAL A 111 18.79 -8.48 -12.09
N ARG A 112 18.60 -8.75 -10.78
CA ARG A 112 18.07 -10.03 -10.28
C ARG A 112 16.65 -10.31 -10.78
N TRP A 113 15.77 -9.30 -10.76
CA TRP A 113 14.43 -9.41 -11.33
C TRP A 113 14.45 -9.69 -12.83
N SER A 114 15.33 -8.99 -13.58
CA SER A 114 15.51 -9.26 -15.01
C SER A 114 15.95 -10.71 -15.23
N ALA A 115 16.90 -11.21 -14.45
CA ALA A 115 17.38 -12.59 -14.52
C ALA A 115 16.26 -13.61 -14.23
N ALA A 116 15.50 -13.42 -13.15
CA ALA A 116 14.36 -14.26 -12.79
C ALA A 116 13.30 -14.34 -13.89
N LYS A 117 12.92 -13.19 -14.47
CA LYS A 117 12.01 -13.13 -15.64
C LYS A 117 12.57 -13.88 -16.84
N GLY A 118 13.88 -13.84 -17.03
CA GLY A 118 14.59 -14.60 -18.06
C GLY A 118 14.54 -16.10 -17.85
N ILE A 119 14.83 -16.54 -16.63
CA ILE A 119 14.80 -17.95 -16.23
C ILE A 119 13.39 -18.51 -16.48
N GLY A 120 12.34 -17.90 -15.93
CA GLY A 120 10.97 -18.39 -16.17
C GLY A 120 10.55 -18.42 -17.64
N ARG A 121 11.11 -17.55 -18.47
CA ARG A 121 10.89 -17.48 -19.92
C ARG A 121 11.67 -18.53 -20.72
N ILE A 122 12.90 -18.82 -20.31
CA ILE A 122 13.75 -19.84 -20.92
C ILE A 122 13.20 -21.21 -20.53
N THR A 123 12.91 -21.41 -19.24
CA THR A 123 12.34 -22.66 -18.71
C THR A 123 11.02 -23.04 -19.39
N SER A 124 10.20 -22.07 -19.81
CA SER A 124 8.96 -22.36 -20.55
C SER A 124 9.20 -22.97 -21.94
N ARG A 125 10.43 -22.94 -22.48
CA ARG A 125 10.79 -23.57 -23.76
C ARG A 125 11.53 -24.89 -23.60
N LEU A 126 11.83 -25.29 -22.35
CA LEU A 126 12.56 -26.51 -22.04
C LEU A 126 11.62 -27.73 -21.97
N THR A 127 12.20 -28.92 -21.99
CA THR A 127 11.51 -30.17 -21.63
C THR A 127 11.34 -30.24 -20.10
N SER A 128 10.43 -31.09 -19.61
CA SER A 128 10.20 -31.26 -18.17
C SER A 128 11.48 -31.65 -17.41
N ALA A 129 12.34 -32.48 -18.00
CA ALA A 129 13.59 -32.90 -17.38
C ALA A 129 14.57 -31.72 -17.22
N LEU A 130 14.78 -30.95 -18.29
CA LEU A 130 15.65 -29.76 -18.28
C LEU A 130 15.10 -28.63 -17.40
N ALA A 131 13.79 -28.55 -17.26
CA ALA A 131 13.18 -27.63 -16.31
C ALA A 131 13.38 -28.04 -14.85
N ASP A 132 13.35 -29.34 -14.53
CA ASP A 132 13.67 -29.83 -13.20
C ASP A 132 15.15 -29.62 -12.85
N GLU A 133 16.04 -29.76 -13.83
CA GLU A 133 17.46 -29.39 -13.69
C GLU A 133 17.64 -27.90 -13.42
N ALA A 134 16.97 -27.02 -14.19
CA ALA A 134 17.01 -25.58 -13.96
C ALA A 134 16.46 -25.21 -12.56
N LEU A 135 15.39 -25.87 -12.10
CA LEU A 135 14.88 -25.74 -10.75
C LEU A 135 15.91 -26.19 -9.71
N SER A 136 16.60 -27.29 -9.95
CA SER A 136 17.65 -27.79 -9.05
C SER A 136 18.81 -26.80 -8.92
N SER A 137 19.26 -26.18 -10.04
CA SER A 137 20.26 -25.11 -10.01
C SER A 137 19.78 -23.85 -9.27
N VAL A 138 18.48 -23.53 -9.33
CA VAL A 138 17.90 -22.46 -8.50
C VAL A 138 17.94 -22.84 -7.02
N LEU A 139 17.68 -24.10 -6.67
CA LEU A 139 17.66 -24.56 -5.28
C LEU A 139 19.06 -24.61 -4.64
N GLU A 140 20.10 -24.86 -5.42
CA GLU A 140 21.50 -24.81 -4.96
C GLU A 140 21.89 -23.44 -4.36
N LEU A 141 21.22 -22.37 -4.79
CA LEU A 141 21.45 -21.02 -4.27
C LEU A 141 21.05 -20.80 -2.81
N PHE A 142 20.25 -21.71 -2.25
CA PHE A 142 19.89 -21.69 -0.83
C PHE A 142 20.91 -22.42 0.05
N SER A 143 22.09 -22.77 -0.50
CA SER A 143 23.14 -23.43 0.26
C SER A 143 23.59 -22.55 1.46
N PRO A 144 23.92 -23.14 2.63
CA PRO A 144 24.31 -22.37 3.82
C PRO A 144 25.57 -21.49 3.65
N GLY A 145 26.42 -21.80 2.67
CA GLY A 145 27.60 -20.99 2.34
C GLY A 145 27.29 -19.75 1.49
N GLU A 146 26.09 -19.65 0.95
CA GLU A 146 25.68 -18.57 0.07
C GLU A 146 25.23 -17.32 0.84
N GLY A 147 25.43 -16.15 0.24
CA GLY A 147 25.01 -14.88 0.83
C GLY A 147 23.51 -14.59 0.68
N ASP A 148 23.04 -13.58 1.41
CA ASP A 148 21.67 -13.01 1.33
C ASP A 148 21.27 -12.63 -0.11
N GLY A 149 22.24 -12.18 -0.91
CA GLY A 149 22.02 -11.86 -2.32
C GLY A 149 21.62 -13.06 -3.17
N SER A 150 22.22 -14.23 -2.91
CA SER A 150 21.93 -15.50 -3.57
C SER A 150 20.56 -16.02 -3.18
N TRP A 151 20.24 -16.04 -1.88
CA TRP A 151 18.95 -16.48 -1.36
C TRP A 151 17.79 -15.62 -1.90
N HIS A 152 17.94 -14.29 -1.88
CA HIS A 152 16.98 -13.38 -2.52
C HIS A 152 16.90 -13.64 -4.03
N GLY A 153 18.04 -13.83 -4.70
CA GLY A 153 18.13 -14.13 -6.13
C GLY A 153 17.48 -15.46 -6.53
N ALA A 154 17.36 -16.41 -5.61
CA ALA A 154 16.72 -17.71 -5.80
C ALA A 154 15.21 -17.67 -5.59
N CYS A 155 14.73 -16.85 -4.66
CA CYS A 155 13.29 -16.67 -4.41
C CYS A 155 12.57 -16.09 -5.65
N LEU A 156 13.17 -15.10 -6.33
CA LEU A 156 12.51 -14.44 -7.48
C LEU A 156 12.20 -15.41 -8.66
N PRO A 157 13.15 -16.25 -9.13
CA PRO A 157 12.85 -17.28 -10.12
C PRO A 157 11.79 -18.28 -9.67
N LEU A 158 11.77 -18.70 -8.40
CA LEU A 158 10.75 -19.62 -7.90
C LEU A 158 9.33 -19.04 -8.01
N ALA A 159 9.16 -17.75 -7.70
CA ALA A 159 7.89 -17.05 -7.91
C ALA A 159 7.51 -17.00 -9.41
N GLU A 160 8.48 -16.69 -10.29
CA GLU A 160 8.24 -16.68 -11.75
C GLU A 160 7.89 -18.05 -12.33
N LEU A 161 8.52 -19.12 -11.84
CA LEU A 161 8.22 -20.47 -12.26
C LEU A 161 6.81 -20.89 -11.81
N ALA A 162 6.41 -20.53 -10.58
CA ALA A 162 5.06 -20.77 -10.08
C ALA A 162 4.00 -20.05 -10.93
N HIS A 163 4.14 -18.74 -11.17
CA HIS A 163 3.17 -17.97 -11.96
C HIS A 163 3.00 -18.48 -13.40
N ARG A 164 4.00 -19.17 -13.95
CA ARG A 164 3.99 -19.71 -15.32
C ARG A 164 3.56 -21.17 -15.38
N GLY A 165 3.25 -21.80 -14.25
CA GLY A 165 2.93 -23.22 -14.18
C GLY A 165 4.12 -24.15 -14.45
N LEU A 166 5.34 -23.63 -14.31
CA LEU A 166 6.59 -24.38 -14.56
C LEU A 166 7.13 -25.02 -13.28
N LEU A 167 6.68 -24.56 -12.12
CA LEU A 167 6.90 -25.23 -10.85
C LEU A 167 5.75 -26.21 -10.61
N LEU A 168 6.01 -27.50 -10.78
CA LEU A 168 4.98 -28.53 -10.65
C LEU A 168 4.61 -28.79 -9.16
N PRO A 169 3.36 -29.19 -8.86
CA PRO A 169 2.97 -29.56 -7.50
C PRO A 169 3.85 -30.62 -6.85
N THR A 170 4.34 -31.58 -7.64
CA THR A 170 5.28 -32.63 -7.19
C THR A 170 6.61 -32.07 -6.66
N SER A 171 6.98 -30.86 -7.07
CA SER A 171 8.19 -30.17 -6.61
C SER A 171 7.97 -29.38 -5.32
N LEU A 172 6.73 -29.11 -4.89
CA LEU A 172 6.44 -28.32 -3.70
C LEU A 172 7.08 -28.89 -2.42
N PRO A 173 7.05 -30.20 -2.14
CA PRO A 173 7.73 -30.78 -0.97
C PRO A 173 9.25 -30.51 -0.96
N ARG A 174 9.87 -30.38 -2.14
CA ARG A 174 11.30 -30.06 -2.31
C ARG A 174 11.58 -28.56 -2.11
N VAL A 175 10.67 -27.70 -2.58
CA VAL A 175 10.85 -26.23 -2.56
C VAL A 175 10.47 -25.59 -1.22
N VAL A 176 9.34 -25.99 -0.63
CA VAL A 176 8.77 -25.37 0.58
C VAL A 176 9.73 -25.30 1.76
N PRO A 177 10.58 -26.32 2.06
CA PRO A 177 11.56 -26.21 3.14
C PRO A 177 12.55 -25.05 2.96
N PHE A 178 12.95 -24.73 1.73
CA PHE A 178 13.83 -23.60 1.45
C PHE A 178 13.11 -22.26 1.62
N ILE A 179 11.85 -22.18 1.18
CA ILE A 179 11.03 -20.98 1.38
C ILE A 179 10.81 -20.70 2.86
N VAL A 180 10.53 -21.74 3.66
CA VAL A 180 10.42 -21.60 5.13
C VAL A 180 11.74 -21.10 5.74
N LYS A 181 12.90 -21.62 5.32
CA LYS A 181 14.19 -21.08 5.79
C LYS A 181 14.39 -19.63 5.36
N ALA A 182 13.98 -19.27 4.15
CA ALA A 182 14.11 -17.92 3.60
C ALA A 182 13.20 -16.90 4.32
N LEU A 183 11.98 -17.29 4.71
CA LEU A 183 11.07 -16.50 5.55
C LEU A 183 11.67 -16.17 6.92
N HIS A 184 12.54 -17.03 7.44
CA HIS A 184 13.22 -16.86 8.73
C HIS A 184 14.69 -16.46 8.57
N TYR A 185 15.08 -15.97 7.38
CA TYR A 185 16.47 -15.62 7.11
C TYR A 185 16.87 -14.36 7.89
N ASP A 186 17.75 -14.54 8.88
CA ASP A 186 18.29 -13.48 9.73
C ASP A 186 19.74 -13.81 10.06
N ILE A 187 20.68 -13.21 9.33
CA ILE A 187 22.12 -13.40 9.52
C ILE A 187 22.76 -12.14 10.10
N ARG A 188 23.49 -12.29 11.20
CA ARG A 188 24.31 -11.21 11.78
C ARG A 188 25.57 -10.98 10.91
N ARG A 189 25.74 -9.76 10.42
CA ARG A 189 26.95 -9.27 9.76
C ARG A 189 27.50 -8.07 10.53
N GLY A 190 28.40 -8.35 11.48
CA GLY A 190 28.93 -7.33 12.39
C GLY A 190 27.82 -6.79 13.31
N PRO A 191 27.66 -5.46 13.45
CA PRO A 191 26.63 -4.88 14.30
C PRO A 191 25.22 -4.86 13.67
N HIS A 192 25.10 -5.23 12.39
CA HIS A 192 23.83 -5.23 11.67
C HIS A 192 23.37 -6.66 11.40
N ARG A 193 22.07 -6.86 11.35
CA ARG A 193 21.44 -8.09 10.85
C ARG A 193 21.01 -7.84 9.39
N VAL A 194 21.05 -8.89 8.58
CA VAL A 194 20.76 -8.84 7.15
C VAL A 194 19.83 -9.99 6.83
N GLY A 195 18.76 -9.67 6.10
CA GLY A 195 17.81 -10.69 5.67
C GLY A 195 16.46 -10.17 5.21
N SER A 196 16.11 -8.92 5.47
CA SER A 196 14.78 -8.40 5.14
C SER A 196 14.36 -8.63 3.69
N LEU A 197 15.24 -8.34 2.73
CA LEU A 197 14.97 -8.59 1.32
C LEU A 197 14.74 -10.08 1.02
N VAL A 198 15.47 -10.98 1.67
CA VAL A 198 15.28 -12.43 1.49
C VAL A 198 13.90 -12.86 1.99
N ARG A 199 13.50 -12.34 3.16
CA ARG A 199 12.19 -12.62 3.75
C ARG A 199 11.05 -12.05 2.90
N ASP A 200 11.22 -10.85 2.36
CA ASP A 200 10.30 -10.22 1.39
C ASP A 200 10.16 -11.03 0.09
N ALA A 201 11.27 -11.44 -0.50
CA ALA A 201 11.23 -12.29 -1.68
C ALA A 201 10.59 -13.67 -1.38
N ALA A 202 10.77 -14.22 -0.19
CA ALA A 202 10.12 -15.47 0.23
C ALA A 202 8.61 -15.30 0.48
N ALA A 203 8.18 -14.16 1.04
CA ALA A 203 6.77 -13.79 1.15
C ALA A 203 6.14 -13.64 -0.24
N TYR A 204 6.86 -13.04 -1.20
CA TYR A 204 6.44 -12.94 -2.59
C TYR A 204 6.25 -14.32 -3.26
N VAL A 205 7.13 -15.28 -2.97
CA VAL A 205 6.95 -16.67 -3.45
C VAL A 205 5.66 -17.27 -2.89
N CYS A 206 5.38 -17.06 -1.59
CA CYS A 206 4.16 -17.56 -0.98
C CYS A 206 2.90 -16.90 -1.56
N TRP A 207 2.94 -15.59 -1.79
CA TRP A 207 1.89 -14.86 -2.51
C TRP A 207 1.66 -15.47 -3.90
N GLY A 208 2.74 -15.78 -4.63
CA GLY A 208 2.64 -16.44 -5.93
C GLY A 208 2.05 -17.85 -5.86
N PHE A 209 2.37 -18.63 -4.82
CA PHE A 209 1.72 -19.92 -4.57
C PHE A 209 0.22 -19.77 -4.28
N GLY A 210 -0.16 -18.69 -3.58
CA GLY A 210 -1.54 -18.25 -3.40
C GLY A 210 -2.33 -18.08 -4.71
N HIS A 211 -1.67 -17.81 -5.83
CA HIS A 211 -2.33 -17.58 -7.12
C HIS A 211 -2.11 -18.70 -8.15
N ALA A 212 -1.06 -19.51 -7.97
CA ALA A 212 -0.62 -20.47 -8.99
C ALA A 212 -1.29 -21.85 -8.94
N TYR A 213 -1.74 -22.32 -7.77
CA TYR A 213 -2.12 -23.73 -7.57
C TYR A 213 -3.62 -23.94 -7.27
N PHE A 214 -4.08 -25.18 -7.42
CA PHE A 214 -5.38 -25.66 -7.00
C PHE A 214 -5.38 -26.10 -5.52
N HIS A 215 -6.58 -26.18 -4.94
CA HIS A 215 -6.78 -26.54 -3.53
C HIS A 215 -6.20 -27.90 -3.15
N ALA A 216 -6.34 -28.91 -4.02
CA ALA A 216 -5.86 -30.26 -3.75
C ALA A 216 -4.34 -30.32 -3.55
N ASP A 217 -3.60 -29.52 -4.33
CA ASP A 217 -2.14 -29.49 -4.32
C ASP A 217 -1.57 -28.71 -3.13
N MET A 218 -2.25 -27.64 -2.72
CA MET A 218 -1.78 -26.77 -1.65
C MET A 218 -2.10 -27.28 -0.24
N ARG A 219 -3.03 -28.23 -0.09
CA ARG A 219 -3.50 -28.72 1.22
C ARG A 219 -2.38 -29.11 2.18
N ASN A 220 -1.36 -29.83 1.70
CA ASN A 220 -0.26 -30.34 2.53
C ASN A 220 0.84 -29.29 2.82
N VAL A 221 0.78 -28.15 2.15
CA VAL A 221 1.77 -27.07 2.24
C VAL A 221 1.22 -25.86 2.99
N LEU A 222 -0.10 -25.67 2.94
CA LEU A 222 -0.82 -24.52 3.43
C LEU A 222 -0.54 -24.23 4.91
N GLU A 223 -0.74 -25.21 5.78
CA GLU A 223 -0.60 -25.04 7.23
C GLU A 223 0.84 -24.63 7.61
N ARG A 224 1.82 -25.27 6.96
CA ARG A 224 3.24 -24.98 7.16
C ARG A 224 3.58 -23.57 6.71
N LEU A 225 3.22 -23.18 5.48
CA LEU A 225 3.50 -21.82 4.99
C LEU A 225 2.74 -20.77 5.79
N GLY A 226 1.46 -21.01 6.09
CA GLY A 226 0.61 -20.10 6.87
C GLY A 226 1.22 -19.77 8.23
N LYS A 227 1.66 -20.79 8.99
CA LYS A 227 2.32 -20.57 10.30
C LYS A 227 3.59 -19.72 10.21
N HIS A 228 4.45 -20.01 9.22
CA HIS A 228 5.71 -19.29 9.06
C HIS A 228 5.49 -17.86 8.53
N LEU A 229 4.55 -17.65 7.61
CA LEU A 229 4.14 -16.33 7.14
C LEU A 229 3.52 -15.49 8.24
N LEU A 230 2.68 -16.09 9.10
CA LEU A 230 2.11 -15.41 10.26
C LEU A 230 3.20 -14.84 11.16
N THR A 231 4.26 -15.63 11.36
CA THR A 231 5.40 -15.20 12.18
C THR A 231 6.10 -13.99 11.56
N VAL A 232 6.28 -13.99 10.23
CA VAL A 232 6.90 -12.87 9.51
C VAL A 232 5.99 -11.63 9.51
N ALA A 233 4.71 -11.80 9.19
CA ALA A 233 3.72 -10.71 9.16
C ALA A 233 3.61 -9.99 10.52
N CYS A 234 3.75 -10.73 11.63
CA CYS A 234 3.49 -10.19 12.97
C CYS A 234 4.75 -9.84 13.76
N TYR A 235 5.91 -10.44 13.46
CA TYR A 235 7.08 -10.35 14.34
C TYR A 235 8.39 -9.96 13.65
N ASP A 236 8.36 -9.63 12.35
CA ASP A 236 9.56 -9.10 11.69
C ASP A 236 9.95 -7.72 12.27
N ARG A 237 11.24 -7.56 12.54
CA ARG A 237 11.79 -6.37 13.23
C ARG A 237 12.51 -5.42 12.30
N GLU A 238 12.90 -5.85 11.09
CA GLU A 238 13.88 -5.09 10.28
C GLU A 238 13.28 -4.31 9.12
N ASP A 239 12.14 -4.75 8.57
CA ASP A 239 11.57 -4.17 7.35
C ASP A 239 10.04 -4.22 7.45
N LYS A 240 9.41 -3.05 7.39
CA LYS A 240 8.03 -2.87 7.82
C LYS A 240 7.03 -3.03 6.67
N GLY A 241 7.47 -2.81 5.43
CA GLY A 241 6.74 -3.21 4.22
C GLY A 241 6.62 -4.73 4.05
N LEU A 242 7.50 -5.52 4.67
CA LEU A 242 7.41 -6.98 4.68
C LEU A 242 6.13 -7.47 5.38
N GLY A 243 5.64 -6.73 6.37
CA GLY A 243 4.37 -7.03 7.04
C GLY A 243 3.18 -6.94 6.08
N GLU A 244 3.16 -5.96 5.18
CA GLU A 244 2.11 -5.80 4.17
C GLU A 244 2.11 -6.97 3.18
N LEU A 245 3.26 -7.28 2.57
CA LEU A 245 3.35 -8.39 1.60
C LEU A 245 3.07 -9.75 2.25
N ALA A 246 3.51 -9.97 3.48
CA ALA A 246 3.20 -11.19 4.21
C ALA A 246 1.69 -11.30 4.54
N ALA A 247 1.03 -10.18 4.87
CA ALA A 247 -0.43 -10.13 5.03
C ALA A 247 -1.17 -10.43 3.71
N GLU A 248 -0.74 -9.83 2.59
CA GLU A 248 -1.28 -10.13 1.26
C GLU A 248 -1.05 -11.60 0.86
N ALA A 249 0.12 -12.16 1.19
CA ALA A 249 0.41 -13.58 0.96
C ALA A 249 -0.51 -14.49 1.77
N LEU A 250 -0.77 -14.15 3.05
CA LEU A 250 -1.73 -14.88 3.89
C LEU A 250 -3.15 -14.81 3.29
N SER A 251 -3.59 -13.63 2.85
CA SER A 251 -4.86 -13.41 2.17
C SER A 251 -5.01 -14.28 0.91
N ALA A 252 -3.97 -14.33 0.05
CA ALA A 252 -3.97 -15.17 -1.15
C ALA A 252 -4.06 -16.68 -0.84
N LEU A 253 -3.62 -17.11 0.35
CA LEU A 253 -3.71 -18.49 0.80
C LEU A 253 -5.08 -18.86 1.37
N VAL A 254 -5.91 -17.88 1.78
CA VAL A 254 -7.23 -18.10 2.40
C VAL A 254 -8.12 -18.98 1.55
N LYS A 255 -8.08 -18.80 0.22
CA LYS A 255 -8.89 -19.57 -0.71
C LYS A 255 -8.75 -21.07 -0.49
N TYR A 256 -7.56 -21.55 -0.13
CA TYR A 256 -7.28 -22.98 -0.04
C TYR A 256 -7.98 -23.68 1.13
N ASP A 257 -8.10 -23.00 2.26
CA ASP A 257 -8.83 -23.50 3.44
C ASP A 257 -9.37 -22.33 4.28
N PRO A 258 -10.54 -21.78 3.92
CA PRO A 258 -11.13 -20.65 4.64
C PRO A 258 -11.39 -20.96 6.13
N GLN A 259 -11.73 -22.21 6.46
CA GLN A 259 -12.04 -22.61 7.83
C GLN A 259 -10.79 -22.62 8.71
N TYR A 260 -9.65 -23.07 8.18
CA TYR A 260 -8.36 -22.99 8.89
C TYR A 260 -8.00 -21.54 9.24
N PHE A 261 -8.15 -20.61 8.30
CA PHE A 261 -7.85 -19.20 8.57
C PHE A 261 -8.81 -18.58 9.58
N MET A 262 -10.09 -18.91 9.50
CA MET A 262 -11.10 -18.41 10.42
C MET A 262 -10.89 -18.94 11.85
N ASN A 263 -10.76 -20.25 12.01
CA ASN A 263 -10.79 -20.92 13.32
C ASN A 263 -9.42 -20.99 14.01
N HIS A 264 -8.32 -20.86 13.28
CA HIS A 264 -6.98 -20.99 13.86
C HIS A 264 -6.15 -19.72 13.71
N VAL A 265 -6.08 -19.17 12.49
CA VAL A 265 -5.20 -18.03 12.22
C VAL A 265 -5.73 -16.75 12.88
N ILE A 266 -6.99 -16.37 12.60
CA ILE A 266 -7.58 -15.16 13.20
C ILE A 266 -7.63 -15.27 14.73
N GLU A 267 -8.00 -16.43 15.27
CA GLU A 267 -8.03 -16.64 16.72
C GLU A 267 -6.67 -16.40 17.39
N THR A 268 -5.59 -16.84 16.74
CA THR A 268 -4.22 -16.65 17.22
C THR A 268 -3.78 -15.19 17.11
N LEU A 269 -4.29 -14.45 16.11
CA LEU A 269 -3.92 -13.07 15.86
C LEU A 269 -4.62 -12.06 16.77
N ILE A 270 -5.88 -12.28 17.15
CA ILE A 270 -6.67 -11.32 17.96
C ILE A 270 -5.92 -10.88 19.24
N PRO A 271 -5.35 -11.78 20.08
CA PRO A 271 -4.60 -11.33 21.26
C PRO A 271 -3.39 -10.47 20.92
N SER A 272 -2.79 -10.70 19.75
CA SER A 272 -1.59 -9.98 19.28
C SER A 272 -1.89 -8.55 18.80
N THR A 273 -3.17 -8.18 18.62
CA THR A 273 -3.56 -6.77 18.33
C THR A 273 -3.38 -5.85 19.53
N LEU A 274 -3.11 -6.40 20.73
CA LEU A 274 -2.89 -5.64 21.96
C LEU A 274 -1.42 -5.60 22.38
N LEU A 275 -0.51 -6.03 21.50
CA LEU A 275 0.93 -5.91 21.75
C LEU A 275 1.32 -4.43 21.94
N SER A 276 2.26 -4.21 22.86
CA SER A 276 2.82 -2.88 23.15
C SER A 276 3.63 -2.33 21.98
N ASP A 277 4.24 -3.22 21.19
CA ASP A 277 5.02 -2.89 20.00
C ASP A 277 4.08 -2.48 18.86
N LEU A 278 4.20 -1.22 18.42
CA LEU A 278 3.35 -0.66 17.36
C LEU A 278 3.51 -1.43 16.05
N CYS A 279 4.72 -1.81 15.66
CA CYS A 279 4.98 -2.47 14.37
C CYS A 279 4.32 -3.84 14.33
N LYS A 280 4.50 -4.63 15.40
CA LYS A 280 3.87 -5.96 15.52
C LYS A 280 2.35 -5.86 15.53
N ARG A 281 1.81 -4.92 16.31
CA ARG A 281 0.37 -4.67 16.37
C ARG A 281 -0.21 -4.32 14.99
N CYS A 282 0.43 -3.40 14.26
CA CYS A 282 -0.03 -2.99 12.95
C CYS A 282 0.04 -4.13 11.92
N GLY A 283 1.12 -4.91 11.92
CA GLY A 283 1.26 -6.09 11.05
C GLY A 283 0.15 -7.13 11.31
N VAL A 284 -0.14 -7.40 12.59
CA VAL A 284 -1.27 -8.26 12.99
C VAL A 284 -2.60 -7.71 12.51
N MET A 285 -2.87 -6.41 12.71
CA MET A 285 -4.13 -5.79 12.29
C MET A 285 -4.30 -5.79 10.77
N LEU A 286 -3.23 -5.56 10.00
CA LEU A 286 -3.24 -5.69 8.54
C LEU A 286 -3.55 -7.12 8.12
N ALA A 287 -2.85 -8.11 8.70
CA ALA A 287 -3.09 -9.52 8.41
C ALA A 287 -4.54 -9.93 8.70
N ILE A 288 -5.12 -9.50 9.84
CA ILE A 288 -6.54 -9.75 10.15
C ILE A 288 -7.46 -9.13 9.09
N GLY A 289 -7.23 -7.86 8.72
CA GLY A 289 -8.04 -7.17 7.71
C GLY A 289 -8.02 -7.88 6.37
N GLU A 290 -6.82 -8.19 5.86
CA GLU A 290 -6.64 -8.87 4.57
C GLU A 290 -7.22 -10.30 4.57
N ILE A 291 -7.04 -11.06 5.64
CA ILE A 291 -7.60 -12.42 5.76
C ILE A 291 -9.13 -12.38 5.75
N ILE A 292 -9.75 -11.49 6.53
CA ILE A 292 -11.23 -11.43 6.58
C ILE A 292 -11.80 -10.95 5.24
N LEU A 293 -11.13 -10.01 4.56
CA LEU A 293 -11.55 -9.57 3.24
C LEU A 293 -11.55 -10.75 2.25
N ALA A 294 -10.48 -11.55 2.25
CA ALA A 294 -10.40 -12.75 1.42
C ALA A 294 -11.46 -13.80 1.80
N LEU A 295 -11.74 -14.01 3.10
CA LEU A 295 -12.82 -14.90 3.54
C LEU A 295 -14.17 -14.47 2.96
N HIS A 296 -14.46 -13.16 3.00
CA HIS A 296 -15.67 -12.60 2.42
C HIS A 296 -15.75 -12.78 0.89
N GLN A 297 -14.65 -12.51 0.18
CA GLN A 297 -14.56 -12.73 -1.27
C GLN A 297 -14.77 -14.20 -1.68
N HIS A 298 -14.45 -15.15 -0.80
CA HIS A 298 -14.69 -16.57 -0.98
C HIS A 298 -16.04 -17.05 -0.42
N GLY A 299 -16.98 -16.14 -0.11
CA GLY A 299 -18.32 -16.47 0.36
C GLY A 299 -18.37 -17.09 1.75
N CYS A 300 -17.29 -16.98 2.53
CA CYS A 300 -17.21 -17.48 3.90
C CYS A 300 -17.61 -16.37 4.87
N ALA A 301 -18.85 -16.40 5.33
CA ALA A 301 -19.31 -15.49 6.37
C ALA A 301 -18.65 -15.82 7.71
N LEU A 302 -18.19 -14.79 8.42
CA LEU A 302 -17.74 -14.92 9.80
C LEU A 302 -18.94 -15.32 10.68
N ASP A 303 -18.75 -16.28 11.59
CA ASP A 303 -19.78 -16.58 12.58
C ASP A 303 -19.99 -15.41 13.56
N SER A 304 -21.11 -15.45 14.29
CA SER A 304 -21.48 -14.36 15.21
C SER A 304 -20.50 -14.13 16.35
N ASP A 305 -19.75 -15.14 16.78
CA ASP A 305 -18.76 -15.03 17.88
C ASP A 305 -17.47 -14.39 17.37
N MET A 306 -16.98 -14.85 16.21
CA MET A 306 -15.83 -14.28 15.52
C MET A 306 -16.11 -12.82 15.14
N GLN A 307 -17.31 -12.50 14.64
CA GLN A 307 -17.70 -11.11 14.35
C GLN A 307 -17.64 -10.23 15.61
N LYS A 308 -18.12 -10.71 16.75
CA LYS A 308 -18.03 -9.99 18.04
C LYS A 308 -16.57 -9.77 18.42
N ARG A 309 -15.73 -10.80 18.33
CA ARG A 309 -14.30 -10.72 18.66
C ARG A 309 -13.54 -9.74 17.76
N VAL A 310 -13.75 -9.78 16.45
CA VAL A 310 -13.11 -8.86 15.49
C VAL A 310 -13.60 -7.43 15.70
N SER A 311 -14.91 -7.21 15.91
CA SER A 311 -15.43 -5.87 16.23
C SER A 311 -14.91 -5.34 17.58
N GLY A 312 -14.63 -6.24 18.52
CA GLY A 312 -13.99 -5.94 19.79
C GLY A 312 -12.54 -5.51 19.67
N ILE A 313 -11.83 -5.76 18.57
CA ILE A 313 -10.41 -5.38 18.40
C ILE A 313 -10.26 -3.86 18.53
N VAL A 314 -11.06 -3.10 17.79
CA VAL A 314 -10.94 -1.64 17.76
C VAL A 314 -11.33 -1.04 19.12
N LEU A 315 -12.34 -1.60 19.80
CA LEU A 315 -12.72 -1.23 21.16
C LEU A 315 -11.65 -1.60 22.20
N ALA A 316 -11.01 -2.77 22.06
CA ALA A 316 -9.97 -3.22 22.98
C ALA A 316 -8.70 -2.38 22.86
N ILE A 317 -8.34 -1.98 21.64
CA ILE A 317 -7.26 -1.03 21.36
C ILE A 317 -7.52 0.33 22.02
N GLU A 318 -8.76 0.83 21.92
CA GLU A 318 -9.19 2.10 22.50
C GLU A 318 -9.15 2.04 24.03
N LYS A 319 -9.74 1.00 24.64
CA LYS A 319 -9.71 0.74 26.08
C LYS A 319 -8.29 0.63 26.62
N ALA A 320 -7.40 -0.02 25.87
CA ALA A 320 -5.99 -0.16 26.24
C ALA A 320 -5.19 1.14 26.03
N ARG A 321 -5.81 2.21 25.52
CA ARG A 321 -5.19 3.51 25.22
C ARG A 321 -3.92 3.37 24.38
N LEU A 322 -3.87 2.36 23.53
CA LEU A 322 -2.66 2.04 22.74
C LEU A 322 -2.35 3.08 21.66
N TYR A 323 -3.31 3.97 21.40
CA TYR A 323 -3.15 5.18 20.59
C TYR A 323 -3.44 6.49 21.36
N ARG A 324 -3.36 6.50 22.71
CA ARG A 324 -3.56 7.70 23.55
C ARG A 324 -2.48 7.80 24.64
N GLY A 325 -1.96 9.00 24.91
CA GLY A 325 -0.98 9.23 25.98
C GLY A 325 -1.59 9.28 27.38
N LYS A 326 -0.73 9.29 28.43
CA LYS A 326 -1.14 9.56 29.82
C LYS A 326 -1.60 11.03 29.93
N GLY A 327 -2.91 11.28 29.80
CA GLY A 327 -3.49 12.63 29.95
C GLY A 327 -4.68 12.94 29.06
N GLY A 328 -5.14 12.01 28.20
CA GLY A 328 -6.28 12.27 27.31
C GLY A 328 -5.94 13.12 26.08
N GLU A 329 -4.72 13.67 26.01
CA GLU A 329 -4.13 14.12 24.75
C GLU A 329 -3.91 12.89 23.86
N ILE A 330 -4.66 12.84 22.76
CA ILE A 330 -4.38 11.88 21.69
C ILE A 330 -3.01 12.31 21.16
N ILE A 331 -1.96 11.62 21.56
CA ILE A 331 -0.60 11.56 21.01
C ILE A 331 -0.06 12.91 20.46
N GLU A 332 0.64 13.67 21.30
CA GLU A 332 2.01 14.03 20.94
C GLU A 332 2.76 12.70 20.88
N LEU A 333 3.44 12.37 19.78
CA LEU A 333 4.18 11.11 19.57
C LEU A 333 5.43 11.06 20.49
N LYS A 334 5.27 11.34 21.79
CA LYS A 334 6.18 10.91 22.84
C LYS A 334 5.92 9.44 23.10
N LEU A 335 6.31 8.64 22.12
CA LEU A 335 6.50 7.23 22.34
C LEU A 335 7.88 7.11 23.00
N ASP A 336 7.88 6.63 24.23
CA ASP A 336 9.08 6.45 25.04
C ASP A 336 10.04 5.42 24.42
N ASN A 337 9.57 4.62 23.45
CA ASN A 337 10.35 3.62 22.74
C ASN A 337 10.87 4.18 21.38
N PRO A 338 12.19 4.14 21.09
CA PRO A 338 12.75 4.62 19.83
C PRO A 338 12.17 3.93 18.57
N GLU A 339 11.67 2.71 18.69
CA GLU A 339 11.06 1.95 17.57
C GLU A 339 9.73 2.53 17.08
N ASP A 340 8.99 3.24 17.95
CA ASP A 340 7.68 3.80 17.63
C ASP A 340 7.78 5.21 16.99
N ARG A 341 8.96 5.86 17.03
CA ARG A 341 9.22 7.12 16.33
C ARG A 341 9.25 6.98 14.81
N ASP A 342 9.27 5.76 14.31
CA ASP A 342 9.34 5.48 12.89
C ASP A 342 8.03 5.79 12.15
N SER A 343 8.14 6.46 11.00
CA SER A 343 6.99 6.90 10.20
C SER A 343 6.25 5.74 9.54
N GLU A 344 6.95 4.70 9.10
CA GLU A 344 6.38 3.57 8.37
C GLU A 344 5.47 2.72 9.28
N ALA A 345 5.86 2.53 10.53
CA ALA A 345 5.00 1.91 11.54
C ALA A 345 3.65 2.63 11.72
N ARG A 346 3.65 3.96 11.64
CA ARG A 346 2.45 4.80 11.77
C ARG A 346 1.61 4.80 10.51
N VAL A 347 2.24 4.75 9.33
CA VAL A 347 1.55 4.51 8.05
C VAL A 347 0.78 3.19 8.12
N ASN A 348 1.47 2.12 8.52
CA ASN A 348 0.87 0.80 8.63
C ASN A 348 -0.27 0.79 9.67
N ALA A 349 -0.15 1.55 10.76
CA ALA A 349 -1.24 1.70 11.74
C ALA A 349 -2.51 2.29 11.12
N VAL A 350 -2.36 3.37 10.33
CA VAL A 350 -3.46 4.02 9.63
C VAL A 350 -4.11 3.05 8.65
N LYS A 351 -3.31 2.40 7.80
CA LYS A 351 -3.82 1.42 6.82
C LYS A 351 -4.51 0.23 7.48
N ALA A 352 -3.92 -0.30 8.55
CA ALA A 352 -4.47 -1.44 9.29
C ALA A 352 -5.84 -1.13 9.88
N LEU A 353 -5.97 0.02 10.54
CA LEU A 353 -7.21 0.45 11.16
C LEU A 353 -8.32 0.63 10.11
N VAL A 354 -8.00 1.27 8.97
CA VAL A 354 -8.94 1.46 7.86
C VAL A 354 -9.33 0.13 7.22
N SER A 355 -8.37 -0.78 7.02
CA SER A 355 -8.62 -2.12 6.46
C SER A 355 -9.57 -2.93 7.34
N VAL A 356 -9.36 -2.94 8.66
CA VAL A 356 -10.27 -3.59 9.62
C VAL A 356 -11.68 -2.99 9.55
N CYS A 357 -11.81 -1.66 9.44
CA CYS A 357 -13.12 -0.99 9.33
C CYS A 357 -13.85 -1.35 8.03
N LYS A 358 -13.17 -1.32 6.88
CA LYS A 358 -13.73 -1.74 5.58
C LYS A 358 -14.22 -3.18 5.64
N THR A 359 -13.41 -4.04 6.21
CA THR A 359 -13.66 -5.46 6.20
C THR A 359 -14.82 -5.84 7.13
N LEU A 360 -14.88 -5.25 8.33
CA LEU A 360 -15.98 -5.44 9.28
C LEU A 360 -17.32 -4.93 8.74
N THR A 361 -17.31 -3.87 7.93
CA THR A 361 -18.53 -3.33 7.32
C THR A 361 -18.97 -4.13 6.10
N GLN A 362 -18.04 -4.56 5.23
CA GLN A 362 -18.34 -5.38 4.06
C GLN A 362 -18.82 -6.79 4.41
N ALA A 363 -18.17 -7.46 5.36
CA ALA A 363 -18.56 -8.81 5.81
C ALA A 363 -20.00 -8.88 6.31
N ARG A 364 -20.56 -7.75 6.77
CA ARG A 364 -21.90 -7.67 7.35
C ARG A 364 -23.00 -7.32 6.35
N ASN A 365 -22.67 -6.64 5.25
CA ASN A 365 -23.62 -6.37 4.16
C ASN A 365 -24.09 -7.65 3.44
N GLY A 366 -23.37 -8.78 3.58
CA GLY A 366 -23.71 -10.08 2.98
C GLY A 366 -24.55 -11.03 3.85
N SER A 367 -24.74 -10.74 5.15
CA SER A 367 -25.50 -11.62 6.05
C SER A 367 -26.90 -11.05 6.34
N HIS A 368 -27.94 -11.69 5.79
CA HIS A 368 -29.36 -11.32 5.95
C HIS A 368 -29.95 -11.49 7.37
N THR A 369 -29.12 -11.62 8.41
CA THR A 369 -29.57 -11.79 9.81
C THR A 369 -28.83 -10.81 10.72
N CYS A 370 -29.31 -9.57 10.76
CA CYS A 370 -28.73 -8.49 11.57
C CYS A 370 -29.21 -8.55 13.03
N SER A 371 -28.26 -8.64 13.98
CA SER A 371 -28.51 -8.16 15.35
C SER A 371 -28.24 -6.65 15.40
N GLY A 372 -29.29 -5.84 15.45
CA GLY A 372 -29.21 -4.39 15.24
C GLY A 372 -28.24 -3.62 16.14
N ASP A 373 -28.05 -4.02 17.40
CA ASP A 373 -27.28 -3.22 18.38
C ASP A 373 -25.75 -3.22 18.15
N ILE A 374 -25.19 -4.32 17.63
CA ILE A 374 -23.74 -4.45 17.42
C ILE A 374 -23.31 -3.68 16.16
N ASP A 375 -24.19 -3.54 15.17
CA ASP A 375 -23.91 -2.79 13.94
C ASP A 375 -23.78 -1.29 14.21
N LEU A 376 -24.67 -0.73 15.03
CA LEU A 376 -24.61 0.67 15.46
C LEU A 376 -23.26 1.04 16.09
N SER A 377 -22.76 0.19 16.99
CA SER A 377 -21.52 0.46 17.75
C SER A 377 -20.28 0.64 16.87
N LEU A 378 -20.16 -0.16 15.79
CA LEU A 378 -19.03 -0.06 14.87
C LEU A 378 -19.05 1.26 14.10
N TYR A 379 -20.20 1.67 13.58
CA TYR A 379 -20.30 2.95 12.87
C TYR A 379 -20.13 4.15 13.81
N HIS A 380 -20.57 4.06 15.07
CA HIS A 380 -20.26 5.06 16.09
C HIS A 380 -18.76 5.14 16.39
N LEU A 381 -18.07 4.00 16.43
CA LEU A 381 -16.63 3.94 16.63
C LEU A 381 -15.88 4.52 15.42
N ILE A 382 -16.30 4.19 14.20
CA ILE A 382 -15.75 4.79 12.97
C ILE A 382 -15.94 6.31 13.02
N LYS A 383 -17.18 6.77 13.26
CA LYS A 383 -17.55 8.18 13.34
C LYS A 383 -16.74 8.97 14.35
N ASN A 384 -16.60 8.47 15.57
CA ASN A 384 -16.06 9.26 16.68
C ASN A 384 -14.55 9.06 16.86
N GLU A 385 -14.08 7.81 16.80
CA GLU A 385 -12.70 7.48 17.19
C GLU A 385 -11.80 7.35 15.96
N VAL A 386 -12.24 6.59 14.94
CA VAL A 386 -11.41 6.37 13.74
C VAL A 386 -11.25 7.67 12.96
N MET A 387 -12.34 8.41 12.71
CA MET A 387 -12.25 9.72 12.06
C MET A 387 -11.38 10.71 12.85
N ALA A 388 -11.52 10.77 14.18
CA ALA A 388 -10.67 11.64 15.02
C ALA A 388 -9.18 11.25 14.95
N PHE A 389 -8.88 9.95 14.98
CA PHE A 389 -7.51 9.45 14.80
C PHE A 389 -6.94 9.84 13.42
N LEU A 390 -7.72 9.65 12.36
CA LEU A 390 -7.31 9.99 10.99
C LEU A 390 -7.10 11.51 10.82
N PHE A 391 -7.99 12.34 11.37
CA PHE A 391 -7.79 13.79 11.37
C PHE A 391 -6.51 14.18 12.08
N LYS A 392 -6.18 13.54 13.19
CA LYS A 392 -4.92 13.81 13.87
C LYS A 392 -3.70 13.29 13.13
N ALA A 393 -3.84 12.22 12.35
CA ALA A 393 -2.78 11.71 11.49
C ALA A 393 -2.45 12.68 10.34
N LEU A 394 -3.38 13.54 9.93
CA LEU A 394 -3.09 14.67 9.01
C LEU A 394 -2.15 15.73 9.62
N ASP A 395 -1.92 15.70 10.93
CA ASP A 395 -0.97 16.58 11.62
C ASP A 395 0.36 15.89 11.93
N ASP A 396 0.63 14.71 11.36
CA ASP A 396 1.94 14.06 11.47
C ASP A 396 2.96 14.76 10.58
N TYR A 397 3.76 15.61 11.21
CA TYR A 397 4.81 16.41 10.58
C TYR A 397 6.21 16.00 10.99
N SER A 398 6.36 14.75 11.45
CA SER A 398 7.65 14.21 11.88
C SER A 398 8.68 14.22 10.75
N VAL A 399 9.94 14.43 11.14
CA VAL A 399 11.09 14.49 10.24
C VAL A 399 12.10 13.44 10.67
N ASP A 400 12.62 12.68 9.70
CA ASP A 400 13.71 11.74 9.89
C ASP A 400 14.92 12.11 8.99
N ASN A 401 15.92 11.24 8.91
CA ASN A 401 17.11 11.45 8.08
C ASN A 401 16.81 11.57 6.57
N ARG A 402 15.61 11.22 6.12
CA ARG A 402 15.13 11.29 4.72
C ARG A 402 14.33 12.56 4.45
N GLY A 403 13.93 13.32 5.47
CA GLY A 403 13.11 14.53 5.35
C GLY A 403 11.77 14.41 6.08
N ASP A 404 10.70 14.98 5.51
CA ASP A 404 9.34 14.96 6.08
C ASP A 404 8.71 13.56 5.97
N ALA A 405 9.15 12.65 6.85
CA ALA A 405 8.70 11.27 6.88
C ALA A 405 7.24 11.13 7.32
N GLY A 406 6.73 12.12 8.07
CA GLY A 406 5.31 12.21 8.43
C GLY A 406 4.39 12.38 7.23
N SER A 407 4.89 12.86 6.08
CA SER A 407 4.10 12.98 4.85
C SER A 407 3.43 11.68 4.44
N TRP A 408 4.10 10.53 4.57
CA TRP A 408 3.51 9.23 4.25
C TRP A 408 2.33 8.87 5.16
N VAL A 409 2.39 9.28 6.44
CA VAL A 409 1.31 9.07 7.39
C VAL A 409 0.12 9.95 7.02
N ARG A 410 0.37 11.22 6.64
CA ARG A 410 -0.67 12.13 6.17
C ARG A 410 -1.34 11.60 4.90
N GLU A 411 -0.56 11.13 3.93
CA GLU A 411 -1.08 10.54 2.68
C GLU A 411 -2.01 9.36 2.96
N ALA A 412 -1.56 8.39 3.79
CA ALA A 412 -2.40 7.27 4.20
C ALA A 412 -3.66 7.71 4.97
N ALA A 413 -3.58 8.79 5.75
CA ALA A 413 -4.73 9.32 6.48
C ALA A 413 -5.75 10.00 5.54
N ILE A 414 -5.32 10.70 4.50
CA ILE A 414 -6.22 11.28 3.49
C ILE A 414 -7.02 10.15 2.81
N GLU A 415 -6.36 9.06 2.39
CA GLU A 415 -7.04 7.88 1.80
C GLU A 415 -7.94 7.14 2.80
N GLY A 416 -7.52 7.09 4.07
CA GLY A 416 -8.30 6.53 5.16
C GLY A 416 -9.59 7.30 5.44
N LEU A 417 -9.53 8.64 5.38
CA LEU A 417 -10.69 9.53 5.57
C LEU A 417 -11.70 9.36 4.45
N GLU A 418 -11.26 9.28 3.20
CA GLU A 418 -12.12 8.95 2.06
C GLU A 418 -12.86 7.63 2.31
N SER A 419 -12.09 6.59 2.64
CA SER A 419 -12.61 5.26 2.87
C SER A 419 -13.67 5.22 3.98
N CYS A 420 -13.38 5.81 5.14
CA CYS A 420 -14.31 5.84 6.27
C CYS A 420 -15.55 6.70 5.98
N THR A 421 -15.39 7.79 5.22
CA THR A 421 -16.51 8.63 4.77
C THR A 421 -17.50 7.81 3.95
N TYR A 422 -17.01 7.04 2.98
CA TYR A 422 -17.86 6.17 2.17
C TYR A 422 -18.57 5.10 3.01
N LEU A 423 -17.91 4.50 4.00
CA LEU A 423 -18.55 3.55 4.91
C LEU A 423 -19.72 4.17 5.69
N LEU A 424 -19.51 5.37 6.26
CA LEU A 424 -20.55 6.08 7.01
C LEU A 424 -21.72 6.49 6.12
N CYS A 425 -21.44 7.06 4.94
CA CYS A 425 -22.48 7.49 3.99
C CYS A 425 -23.29 6.32 3.43
N THR A 426 -22.63 5.18 3.15
CA THR A 426 -23.31 3.97 2.69
C THR A 426 -24.31 3.47 3.74
N MET A 427 -23.93 3.45 5.01
CA MET A 427 -24.81 3.02 6.09
C MET A 427 -25.97 3.98 6.36
N ASP A 428 -25.73 5.29 6.28
CA ASP A 428 -26.81 6.27 6.38
C ASP A 428 -27.81 6.13 5.22
N SER A 429 -27.35 5.71 4.03
CA SER A 429 -28.20 5.45 2.87
C SER A 429 -29.01 4.16 3.01
N THR A 430 -28.41 3.07 3.51
CA THR A 430 -29.13 1.80 3.74
C THR A 430 -30.24 1.98 4.79
N ARG A 431 -29.99 2.75 5.86
CA ARG A 431 -31.00 3.08 6.88
C ARG A 431 -32.22 3.80 6.31
N LYS A 432 -32.02 4.73 5.39
CA LYS A 432 -33.12 5.45 4.72
C LYS A 432 -33.98 4.53 3.87
N SER A 433 -33.38 3.53 3.22
CA SER A 433 -34.10 2.53 2.43
C SER A 433 -35.03 1.66 3.29
N TYR A 434 -34.53 1.11 4.40
CA TYR A 434 -35.32 0.24 5.29
C TYR A 434 -36.42 0.98 6.07
N GLY A 435 -36.28 2.29 6.30
CA GLY A 435 -37.30 3.11 6.96
C GLY A 435 -38.55 3.40 6.10
N THR A 436 -38.52 3.10 4.80
CA THR A 436 -39.59 3.47 3.86
C THR A 436 -40.52 2.31 3.48
N GLU A 437 -40.14 1.05 3.75
CA GLU A 437 -40.91 -0.14 3.33
C GLU A 437 -41.87 -0.72 4.39
N SER A 438 -41.90 -0.19 5.62
CA SER A 438 -42.94 -0.52 6.62
C SER A 438 -44.00 0.57 6.67
N GLY A 439 -44.83 0.64 5.63
CA GLY A 439 -45.97 1.54 5.52
C GLY A 439 -47.20 0.82 4.99
N SER A 440 -47.75 -0.13 5.75
CA SER A 440 -49.18 -0.43 5.64
C SER A 440 -49.94 0.59 6.48
N GLU A 441 -50.90 1.24 5.84
CA GLU A 441 -51.88 2.17 6.40
C GLU A 441 -52.37 1.75 7.80
N ILE A 442 -52.41 2.70 8.75
CA ILE A 442 -53.59 3.07 9.57
C ILE A 442 -53.17 3.95 10.78
N SER A 443 -53.83 5.11 10.86
CA SER A 443 -54.15 5.97 12.02
C SER A 443 -53.09 6.85 12.70
N ASN A 444 -53.43 8.14 12.69
CA ASN A 444 -52.87 9.24 13.46
C ASN A 444 -52.83 8.98 14.97
N SER A 445 -51.63 8.87 15.55
CA SER A 445 -51.33 9.38 16.90
C SER A 445 -49.82 9.34 17.18
N VAL A 446 -49.27 10.49 17.55
CA VAL A 446 -47.90 10.75 18.07
C VAL A 446 -46.78 10.54 17.05
N VAL A 447 -46.41 11.65 16.39
CA VAL A 447 -45.13 11.81 15.69
C VAL A 447 -44.01 11.78 16.73
N ALA A 448 -43.57 10.58 17.10
CA ALA A 448 -42.22 10.40 17.60
C ALA A 448 -41.33 10.38 16.35
N GLU A 449 -40.74 11.54 16.04
CA GLU A 449 -39.62 11.61 15.10
C GLU A 449 -38.61 10.53 15.51
N ASN A 450 -38.44 9.50 14.68
CA ASN A 450 -37.32 8.57 14.77
C ASN A 450 -36.05 9.32 14.36
N ASN A 451 -35.65 10.30 15.17
CA ASN A 451 -34.54 11.21 14.97
C ASN A 451 -33.24 10.53 15.45
N GLN A 452 -32.95 9.33 14.91
CA GLN A 452 -31.65 8.72 15.16
C GLN A 452 -30.58 9.52 14.42
N PRO A 453 -29.53 10.00 15.11
CA PRO A 453 -28.54 10.88 14.52
C PRO A 453 -27.76 10.16 13.41
N LEU A 454 -27.66 10.79 12.24
CA LEU A 454 -26.84 10.32 11.12
C LEU A 454 -25.39 10.07 11.57
N PHE A 455 -24.77 9.07 10.97
CA PHE A 455 -23.36 8.79 11.22
C PHE A 455 -22.47 9.85 10.57
N PHE A 456 -22.76 10.22 9.33
CA PHE A 456 -22.13 11.32 8.61
C PHE A 456 -22.99 12.59 8.71
N TYR A 457 -22.39 13.69 9.16
CA TYR A 457 -23.12 14.92 9.50
C TYR A 457 -22.27 16.15 9.17
N GLU A 458 -22.90 17.33 9.22
CA GLU A 458 -22.33 18.58 8.73
C GLU A 458 -20.94 18.93 9.30
N ASN A 459 -20.75 18.88 10.63
CA ASN A 459 -19.43 19.18 11.19
C ASN A 459 -18.35 18.18 10.74
N LEU A 460 -18.73 16.91 10.52
CA LEU A 460 -17.80 15.90 10.04
C LEU A 460 -17.41 16.17 8.58
N ALA A 461 -18.36 16.59 7.73
CA ALA A 461 -18.09 17.01 6.36
C ALA A 461 -17.21 18.26 6.30
N ILE A 462 -17.46 19.27 7.13
CA ILE A 462 -16.62 20.47 7.24
C ILE A 462 -15.20 20.10 7.66
N THR A 463 -15.05 19.26 8.69
CA THR A 463 -13.72 18.82 9.17
C THR A 463 -12.99 17.99 8.12
N LEU A 464 -13.71 17.11 7.40
CA LEU A 464 -13.20 16.31 6.29
C LEU A 464 -12.62 17.19 5.18
N ILE A 465 -13.44 18.06 4.61
CA ILE A 465 -13.05 18.91 3.49
C ILE A 465 -11.98 19.92 3.92
N GLY A 466 -12.12 20.52 5.11
CA GLY A 466 -11.13 21.44 5.66
C GLY A 466 -9.76 20.77 5.89
N GLY A 467 -9.75 19.54 6.41
CA GLY A 467 -8.54 18.75 6.61
C GLY A 467 -7.84 18.40 5.29
N ILE A 468 -8.60 17.98 4.28
CA ILE A 468 -8.07 17.67 2.94
C ILE A 468 -7.59 18.96 2.24
N ALA A 469 -8.35 20.05 2.31
CA ALA A 469 -7.98 21.34 1.72
C ALA A 469 -6.71 21.92 2.35
N LYS A 470 -6.51 21.73 3.66
CA LYS A 470 -5.24 22.06 4.34
C LYS A 470 -4.05 21.33 3.68
N GLN A 471 -4.19 20.03 3.41
CA GLN A 471 -3.15 19.23 2.74
C GLN A 471 -2.94 19.65 1.27
N ALA A 472 -4.00 20.10 0.58
CA ALA A 472 -3.93 20.57 -0.80
C ALA A 472 -3.11 21.87 -1.00
N VAL A 473 -2.87 22.64 0.07
CA VAL A 473 -2.04 23.85 0.07
C VAL A 473 -0.71 23.69 0.84
N GLU A 474 -0.32 22.46 1.14
CA GLU A 474 0.98 22.19 1.77
C GLU A 474 2.15 22.22 0.81
N LYS A 475 3.39 22.24 1.33
CA LYS A 475 4.60 22.45 0.53
C LYS A 475 4.96 21.31 -0.43
N MET A 476 4.58 20.07 -0.12
CA MET A 476 5.02 18.87 -0.83
C MET A 476 4.09 18.53 -1.99
N ASP A 477 4.66 18.32 -3.18
CA ASP A 477 3.89 17.96 -4.39
C ASP A 477 3.05 16.70 -4.20
N SER A 478 3.64 15.63 -3.64
CA SER A 478 2.95 14.34 -3.45
C SER A 478 1.69 14.47 -2.58
N ILE A 479 1.79 15.25 -1.49
CA ILE A 479 0.67 15.46 -0.55
C ILE A 479 -0.41 16.32 -1.17
N ARG A 480 -0.03 17.40 -1.89
CA ARG A 480 -1.01 18.21 -2.61
C ARG A 480 -1.75 17.35 -3.64
N GLU A 481 -1.03 16.57 -4.43
CA GLU A 481 -1.63 15.72 -5.45
C GLU A 481 -2.56 14.66 -4.85
N ALA A 482 -2.14 14.00 -3.78
CA ALA A 482 -2.97 13.02 -3.07
C ALA A 482 -4.26 13.65 -2.51
N ALA A 483 -4.14 14.81 -1.84
CA ALA A 483 -5.27 15.54 -1.28
C ALA A 483 -6.28 15.94 -2.36
N VAL A 484 -5.81 16.49 -3.49
CA VAL A 484 -6.70 16.92 -4.56
C VAL A 484 -7.37 15.74 -5.26
N LYS A 485 -6.64 14.64 -5.51
CA LYS A 485 -7.21 13.42 -6.08
C LYS A 485 -8.31 12.84 -5.18
N VAL A 486 -8.10 12.82 -3.87
CA VAL A 486 -9.10 12.36 -2.91
C VAL A 486 -10.30 13.31 -2.86
N LEU A 487 -10.07 14.62 -2.84
CA LEU A 487 -11.15 15.61 -2.88
C LEU A 487 -12.00 15.47 -4.15
N GLN A 488 -11.35 15.30 -5.31
CA GLN A 488 -12.02 15.04 -6.58
C GLN A 488 -12.88 13.77 -6.53
N ARG A 489 -12.36 12.67 -5.94
CA ARG A 489 -13.14 11.44 -5.76
C ARG A 489 -14.35 11.65 -4.85
N ILE A 490 -14.19 12.36 -3.74
CA ILE A 490 -15.31 12.66 -2.81
C ILE A 490 -16.40 13.50 -3.49
N LEU A 491 -16.02 14.49 -4.31
CA LEU A 491 -16.98 15.37 -4.99
C LEU A 491 -17.73 14.68 -6.13
N TYR A 492 -17.04 13.84 -6.91
CA TYR A 492 -17.59 13.28 -8.17
C TYR A 492 -17.86 11.77 -8.14
N ASN A 493 -17.90 11.15 -6.96
CA ASN A 493 -18.22 9.73 -6.86
C ASN A 493 -19.65 9.45 -7.35
N LYS A 494 -19.79 8.56 -8.33
CA LYS A 494 -21.09 8.19 -8.91
C LYS A 494 -21.84 7.13 -8.10
N GLU A 495 -21.12 6.35 -7.30
CA GLU A 495 -21.67 5.23 -6.52
C GLU A 495 -22.12 5.69 -5.13
N ILE A 496 -21.34 6.57 -4.49
CA ILE A 496 -21.57 6.99 -3.11
C ILE A 496 -21.64 8.51 -3.04
N PHE A 497 -22.84 9.03 -2.80
CA PHE A 497 -23.05 10.46 -2.56
C PHE A 497 -22.63 10.84 -1.14
N VAL A 498 -21.78 11.87 -1.01
CA VAL A 498 -21.35 12.42 0.29
C VAL A 498 -22.17 13.67 0.61
N PRO A 499 -23.09 13.62 1.59
CA PRO A 499 -23.96 14.74 1.91
C PRO A 499 -23.26 15.83 2.74
N PHE A 500 -23.90 16.99 2.88
CA PHE A 500 -23.50 18.10 3.78
C PHE A 500 -22.16 18.78 3.45
N ILE A 501 -21.64 18.61 2.23
CA ILE A 501 -20.47 19.36 1.78
C ILE A 501 -20.85 20.84 1.60
N ALA A 502 -20.31 21.71 2.46
CA ALA A 502 -20.53 23.14 2.37
C ALA A 502 -19.86 23.72 1.10
N HIS A 503 -20.58 24.61 0.40
CA HIS A 503 -20.08 25.28 -0.81
C HIS A 503 -19.59 24.32 -1.92
N THR A 504 -20.33 23.23 -2.16
CA THR A 504 -19.98 22.18 -3.16
C THR A 504 -19.68 22.75 -4.55
N GLU A 505 -20.54 23.64 -5.08
CA GLU A 505 -20.33 24.28 -6.39
C GLU A 505 -18.96 24.96 -6.48
N LYS A 506 -18.55 25.66 -5.41
CA LYS A 506 -17.27 26.35 -5.39
C LYS A 506 -16.08 25.39 -5.28
N LEU A 507 -16.25 24.26 -4.59
CA LEU A 507 -15.25 23.20 -4.52
C LEU A 507 -15.07 22.50 -5.88
N GLU A 508 -16.16 22.32 -6.62
CA GLU A 508 -16.14 21.78 -7.99
C GLU A 508 -15.46 22.72 -8.98
N ASP A 509 -15.63 24.04 -8.83
CA ASP A 509 -14.87 25.03 -9.61
C ASP A 509 -13.36 24.94 -9.35
N ILE A 510 -12.98 24.77 -8.07
CA ILE A 510 -11.59 24.71 -7.62
C ILE A 510 -10.95 23.40 -8.06
N VAL A 511 -11.69 22.29 -7.97
CA VAL A 511 -11.24 20.93 -8.32
C VAL A 511 -12.14 20.36 -9.39
N PRO A 512 -11.93 20.69 -10.68
CA PRO A 512 -12.78 20.21 -11.74
C PRO A 512 -12.57 18.71 -12.03
N ASN A 513 -13.59 18.05 -12.57
CA ASN A 513 -13.54 16.63 -12.96
C ASN A 513 -12.80 16.41 -14.30
N VAL A 514 -11.53 16.79 -14.37
CA VAL A 514 -10.67 16.62 -15.56
C VAL A 514 -9.57 15.60 -15.26
N ALA A 515 -9.42 14.60 -16.14
CA ALA A 515 -8.35 13.62 -16.06
C ALA A 515 -6.97 14.26 -16.34
N ASP A 516 -5.94 13.77 -15.66
CA ASP A 516 -4.52 14.16 -15.85
C ASP A 516 -4.18 15.65 -15.63
N LEU A 517 -5.02 16.39 -14.89
CA LEU A 517 -4.71 17.77 -14.53
C LEU A 517 -3.48 17.82 -13.60
N LYS A 518 -2.44 18.56 -14.01
CA LYS A 518 -1.22 18.72 -13.23
C LYS A 518 -1.39 19.82 -12.18
N TRP A 519 -1.43 19.42 -10.91
CA TRP A 519 -1.58 20.31 -9.74
C TRP A 519 -0.28 21.01 -9.34
N VAL A 520 0.32 21.75 -10.27
CA VAL A 520 1.53 22.54 -10.02
C VAL A 520 1.23 23.74 -9.10
N PRO A 521 2.18 24.21 -8.27
CA PRO A 521 2.01 25.34 -7.34
C PRO A 521 1.33 26.58 -7.92
N THR A 522 1.72 26.97 -9.13
CA THR A 522 1.19 28.16 -9.81
C THR A 522 -0.27 28.03 -10.22
N PHE A 523 -0.79 26.81 -10.28
CA PHE A 523 -2.20 26.52 -10.53
C PHE A 523 -2.93 26.20 -9.23
N SER A 524 -2.37 25.37 -8.35
CA SER A 524 -3.06 24.92 -7.14
C SER A 524 -3.31 26.03 -6.13
N TYR A 525 -2.32 26.88 -5.82
CA TYR A 525 -2.49 27.92 -4.79
C TYR A 525 -3.59 28.93 -5.13
N PRO A 526 -3.65 29.53 -6.34
CA PRO A 526 -4.72 30.46 -6.68
C PRO A 526 -6.12 29.85 -6.53
N GLN A 527 -6.30 28.56 -6.85
CA GLN A 527 -7.60 27.90 -6.73
C GLN A 527 -8.01 27.72 -5.26
N PHE A 528 -7.12 27.15 -4.43
CA PHE A 528 -7.46 26.84 -3.04
C PHE A 528 -7.49 28.07 -2.12
N VAL A 529 -6.81 29.18 -2.46
CA VAL A 529 -6.86 30.42 -1.69
C VAL A 529 -8.27 31.05 -1.71
N GLU A 530 -9.08 30.79 -2.75
CA GLU A 530 -10.49 31.24 -2.76
C GLU A 530 -11.33 30.65 -1.61
N LEU A 531 -10.90 29.52 -1.02
CA LEU A 531 -11.57 28.94 0.15
C LEU A 531 -11.42 29.79 1.42
N LEU A 532 -10.46 30.73 1.46
CA LEU A 532 -10.31 31.67 2.58
C LEU A 532 -11.52 32.59 2.76
N ARG A 533 -12.41 32.67 1.76
CA ARG A 533 -13.67 33.42 1.83
C ARG A 533 -14.72 32.75 2.72
N PHE A 534 -14.60 31.44 2.93
CA PHE A 534 -15.55 30.65 3.68
C PHE A 534 -15.01 30.36 5.07
N SER A 535 -15.70 30.86 6.09
CA SER A 535 -15.28 30.73 7.49
C SER A 535 -15.11 29.28 7.98
N CYS A 536 -15.80 28.32 7.35
CA CYS A 536 -15.67 26.89 7.63
C CYS A 536 -14.34 26.28 7.14
N TYR A 537 -13.72 26.88 6.11
CA TYR A 537 -12.48 26.36 5.49
C TYR A 537 -11.27 27.28 5.68
N SER A 538 -11.48 28.55 6.01
CA SER A 538 -10.43 29.57 6.06
C SER A 538 -9.29 29.20 7.01
N LYS A 539 -9.61 28.77 8.23
CA LYS A 539 -8.64 28.37 9.26
C LYS A 539 -7.79 27.15 8.86
N PRO A 540 -8.36 26.00 8.46
CA PRO A 540 -7.58 24.88 7.95
C PRO A 540 -6.70 25.24 6.75
N VAL A 541 -7.26 25.90 5.73
CA VAL A 541 -6.53 26.27 4.51
C VAL A 541 -5.37 27.21 4.83
N LEU A 542 -5.61 28.25 5.65
CA LEU A 542 -4.55 29.15 6.07
C LEU A 542 -3.44 28.40 6.81
N SER A 543 -3.78 27.45 7.69
CA SER A 543 -2.79 26.69 8.46
C SER A 543 -1.85 25.85 7.58
N GLY A 544 -2.31 25.37 6.42
CA GLY A 544 -1.46 24.72 5.42
C GLY A 544 -0.67 25.74 4.58
N LEU A 545 -1.34 26.82 4.15
CA LEU A 545 -0.76 27.84 3.29
C LEU A 545 0.44 28.55 3.93
N VAL A 546 0.36 28.87 5.24
CA VAL A 546 1.47 29.53 5.96
C VAL A 546 2.75 28.69 5.95
N ILE A 547 2.65 27.36 6.01
CA ILE A 547 3.80 26.45 5.95
C ILE A 547 4.49 26.54 4.58
N SER A 548 3.70 26.68 3.52
CA SER A 548 4.19 26.82 2.14
C SER A 548 4.86 28.18 1.90
N ILE A 549 4.29 29.27 2.41
CA ILE A 549 4.86 30.62 2.29
C ILE A 549 6.14 30.75 3.12
N GLY A 550 6.15 30.26 4.36
CA GLY A 550 7.34 30.33 5.21
C GLY A 550 8.42 29.30 4.91
N GLY A 551 8.22 28.47 3.88
CA GLY A 551 9.14 27.44 3.42
C GLY A 551 10.46 27.99 2.86
N LEU A 552 11.46 27.11 2.75
CA LEU A 552 12.81 27.45 2.27
C LEU A 552 12.93 27.46 0.73
N GLN A 553 11.97 26.90 0.01
CA GLN A 553 11.99 26.82 -1.45
C GLN A 553 11.44 28.11 -2.08
N ASP A 554 12.29 28.84 -2.81
CA ASP A 554 11.95 30.15 -3.35
C ASP A 554 10.80 30.16 -4.36
N SER A 555 10.77 29.19 -5.28
CA SER A 555 9.71 29.08 -6.29
C SER A 555 8.34 28.86 -5.65
N LEU A 556 8.29 27.96 -4.67
CA LEU A 556 7.08 27.62 -3.94
C LEU A 556 6.58 28.77 -3.07
N ARG A 557 7.50 29.41 -2.34
CA ARG A 557 7.21 30.59 -1.54
C ARG A 557 6.63 31.72 -2.40
N LYS A 558 7.25 32.01 -3.54
CA LYS A 558 6.77 33.06 -4.46
C LYS A 558 5.36 32.75 -5.00
N ALA A 559 5.11 31.51 -5.43
CA ALA A 559 3.80 31.10 -5.94
C ALA A 559 2.70 31.21 -4.87
N SER A 560 2.95 30.69 -3.67
CA SER A 560 1.99 30.71 -2.56
C SER A 560 1.75 32.12 -2.01
N LEU A 561 2.80 32.95 -1.90
CA LEU A 561 2.67 34.34 -1.45
C LEU A 561 1.96 35.21 -2.48
N SER A 562 2.29 35.06 -3.78
CA SER A 562 1.61 35.80 -4.86
C SER A 562 0.12 35.50 -4.84
N ALA A 563 -0.27 34.21 -4.78
CA ALA A 563 -1.67 33.83 -4.72
C ALA A 563 -2.42 34.45 -3.53
N LEU A 564 -1.78 34.54 -2.36
CA LEU A 564 -2.37 35.19 -1.18
C LEU A 564 -2.51 36.71 -1.37
N LEU A 565 -1.48 37.37 -1.92
CA LEU A 565 -1.52 38.82 -2.16
C LEU A 565 -2.57 39.19 -3.22
N ASP A 566 -2.63 38.43 -4.31
CA ASP A 566 -3.63 38.60 -5.38
C ASP A 566 -5.04 38.46 -4.80
N TYR A 567 -5.26 37.47 -3.92
CA TYR A 567 -6.53 37.32 -3.20
C TYR A 567 -6.86 38.50 -2.30
N LEU A 568 -5.89 39.09 -1.60
CA LEU A 568 -6.12 40.23 -0.71
C LEU A 568 -6.40 41.53 -1.47
N GLN A 569 -5.83 41.69 -2.67
CA GLN A 569 -6.00 42.88 -3.51
C GLN A 569 -7.39 42.96 -4.18
N VAL A 570 -8.10 41.83 -4.34
CA VAL A 570 -9.44 41.82 -4.93
C VAL A 570 -10.46 42.42 -3.95
N HIS A 571 -11.00 43.60 -4.30
CA HIS A 571 -12.04 44.27 -3.53
C HIS A 571 -13.32 43.41 -3.46
N PRO A 572 -13.96 43.27 -2.29
CA PRO A 572 -15.18 42.50 -2.15
C PRO A 572 -16.33 43.18 -2.89
N VAL A 573 -16.72 42.63 -4.03
CA VAL A 573 -18.00 42.91 -4.67
C VAL A 573 -19.04 42.03 -3.97
N GLY A 574 -19.92 42.66 -3.18
CA GLY A 574 -21.16 42.10 -2.62
C GLY A 574 -21.06 40.71 -1.98
N THR A 575 -20.80 40.62 -0.68
CA THR A 575 -20.99 39.38 0.10
C THR A 575 -22.31 39.42 0.88
N GLU A 576 -23.25 38.55 0.50
CA GLU A 576 -24.41 38.20 1.33
C GLU A 576 -23.97 37.21 2.43
N GLY A 577 -24.21 37.55 3.70
CA GLY A 577 -23.90 36.71 4.86
C GLY A 577 -23.52 37.48 6.13
N ALA A 578 -23.32 36.76 7.23
CA ALA A 578 -23.11 37.27 8.60
C ALA A 578 -21.86 38.16 8.81
N TYR A 579 -21.05 38.38 7.77
CA TYR A 579 -19.83 39.21 7.78
C TYR A 579 -19.97 40.44 6.86
N LYS A 580 -21.10 41.12 6.97
CA LYS A 580 -21.34 42.40 6.28
C LYS A 580 -20.36 43.46 6.83
N GLY A 581 -19.30 43.76 6.08
CA GLY A 581 -18.40 44.90 6.35
C GLY A 581 -16.97 44.60 6.82
N MET A 582 -16.54 43.35 6.98
CA MET A 582 -15.13 43.05 7.27
C MET A 582 -14.31 42.92 5.97
N SER A 583 -13.21 43.67 5.87
CA SER A 583 -12.22 43.50 4.80
C SER A 583 -11.61 42.09 4.85
N ARG A 584 -11.21 41.53 3.70
CA ARG A 584 -10.47 40.25 3.60
C ARG A 584 -9.24 40.24 4.51
N THR A 585 -8.59 41.40 4.68
CA THR A 585 -7.45 41.58 5.59
C THR A 585 -7.83 41.39 7.06
N SER A 586 -9.03 41.82 7.48
CA SER A 586 -9.52 41.65 8.84
C SER A 586 -9.82 40.19 9.17
N MET A 587 -10.45 39.48 8.22
CA MET A 587 -10.69 38.03 8.33
C MET A 587 -9.39 37.24 8.39
N LEU A 588 -8.43 37.57 7.52
CA LEU A 588 -7.11 36.95 7.55
C LEU A 588 -6.41 37.18 8.89
N GLY A 589 -6.50 38.40 9.45
CA GLY A 589 -5.95 38.71 10.77
C GLY A 589 -6.55 37.86 11.90
N THR A 590 -7.86 37.59 11.86
CA THR A 590 -8.51 36.69 12.83
C THR A 590 -8.03 35.25 12.69
N ASP A 591 -7.83 34.78 11.46
CA ASP A 591 -7.39 33.41 11.20
C ASP A 591 -5.91 33.21 11.52
N ILE A 592 -5.04 34.18 11.22
CA ILE A 592 -3.63 34.18 11.64
C ILE A 592 -3.53 34.07 13.16
N ARG A 593 -4.34 34.84 13.90
CA ARG A 593 -4.39 34.76 15.36
C ARG A 593 -4.79 33.36 15.83
N TRP A 594 -5.80 32.76 15.19
CA TRP A 594 -6.23 31.40 15.50
C TRP A 594 -5.10 30.39 15.24
N VAL A 595 -4.40 30.46 14.09
CA VAL A 595 -3.26 29.58 13.77
C VAL A 595 -2.17 29.68 14.84
N LEU A 596 -1.79 30.91 15.24
CA LEU A 596 -0.79 31.10 16.30
C LEU A 596 -1.21 30.52 17.65
N GLN A 597 -2.50 30.60 17.99
CA GLN A 597 -3.03 30.05 19.26
C GLN A 597 -3.09 28.52 19.23
N GLN A 598 -3.58 27.93 18.15
CA GLN A 598 -3.70 26.48 18.02
C GLN A 598 -2.34 25.80 17.99
N TYR A 599 -1.42 26.34 17.20
CA TYR A 599 -0.10 25.74 17.00
C TYR A 599 0.98 26.36 17.90
N ARG A 600 0.62 26.98 19.03
CA ARG A 600 1.55 27.71 19.94
C ARG A 600 2.77 26.91 20.43
N LYS A 601 2.72 25.58 20.39
CA LYS A 601 3.82 24.67 20.77
C LYS A 601 4.58 24.10 19.55
N SER A 602 4.26 24.55 18.34
CA SER A 602 4.80 24.02 17.09
C SER A 602 5.49 25.12 16.29
N ASP A 603 6.81 25.24 16.46
CA ASP A 603 7.65 26.19 15.73
C ASP A 603 7.52 26.02 14.21
N ARG A 604 7.23 24.79 13.75
CA ARG A 604 7.00 24.47 12.33
C ARG A 604 5.85 25.28 11.72
N VAL A 605 4.85 25.66 12.50
CA VAL A 605 3.71 26.46 12.01
C VAL A 605 3.86 27.92 12.47
N VAL A 606 4.29 28.15 13.72
CA VAL A 606 4.42 29.49 14.29
C VAL A 606 5.45 30.32 13.54
N VAL A 607 6.65 29.79 13.28
CA VAL A 607 7.70 30.55 12.58
C VAL A 607 7.29 30.92 11.15
N PRO A 608 6.75 30.01 10.31
CA PRO A 608 6.18 30.38 9.02
C PRO A 608 5.04 31.38 9.11
N THR A 609 4.15 31.26 10.10
CA THR A 609 3.04 32.21 10.29
C THR A 609 3.55 33.61 10.61
N LEU A 610 4.59 33.73 11.45
CA LEU A 610 5.24 35.02 11.73
C LEU A 610 5.92 35.59 10.48
N LYS A 611 6.58 34.76 9.67
CA LYS A 611 7.16 35.20 8.38
C LYS A 611 6.10 35.74 7.44
N VAL A 612 4.95 35.08 7.32
CA VAL A 612 3.82 35.57 6.51
C VAL A 612 3.40 36.96 6.98
N ASN A 613 3.30 37.18 8.29
CA ASN A 613 2.93 38.48 8.87
C ASN A 613 4.01 39.56 8.65
N ILE A 614 5.28 39.19 8.40
CA ILE A 614 6.34 40.12 8.02
C ILE A 614 6.27 40.46 6.51
N PHE A 615 5.77 39.55 5.68
CA PHE A 615 5.63 39.75 4.23
C PHE A 615 4.38 40.51 3.83
N LEU A 616 3.32 40.41 4.63
CA LEU A 616 2.08 41.20 4.52
C LEU A 616 2.29 42.59 5.12
#